data_AF-A0A243S546-F1
#
_entry.id   AF-A0A243S546-F1
#
_cell.length_a   1.000
_cell.length_b   1.000
_cell.length_c   1.000
_cell.angle_alpha   90.00
_cell.angle_beta   90.00
_cell.angle_gamma   90.00
#
_symmetry.space_group_name_H-M   'P 1'
#
loop_
_entity.id
_entity.type
_entity.pdbx_description
1 polymer ?
#
loop_
_entity_poly.entity_id
_entity_poly.type
_entity_poly.pdbx_seq_one_letter_code
_entity_poly.pdbx_strand_id
1 'polypeptide(L)' 'MRPADQPPASPECALAARPGYQDLHADCRQTRDLPLPFALGIVLQPRCGCPCHPYGSGSRGTPTPPAR' A
#
# COMPACT_ATOMS: atom_id res chain seq x y z
N MET A 1 0.28 10.44 -12.62
CA MET A 1 1.57 9.76 -12.38
C MET A 1 2.01 9.07 -13.66
N ARG A 2 3.24 9.33 -14.13
CA ARG A 2 3.83 8.50 -15.21
C ARG A 2 4.27 7.17 -14.60
N PRO A 3 4.35 6.05 -15.34
CA PRO A 3 4.72 4.74 -14.78
C PRO A 3 6.05 4.73 -14.01
N ALA A 4 7.03 5.54 -14.43
CA ALA A 4 8.32 5.68 -13.76
C ALA A 4 8.29 6.50 -12.45
N ASP A 5 7.16 7.17 -12.16
CA ASP A 5 6.94 7.94 -10.93
C ASP A 5 6.35 7.07 -9.80
N GLN A 6 5.99 5.82 -10.12
CA GLN A 6 5.47 4.88 -9.14
C GLN A 6 6.63 4.28 -8.34
N PRO A 7 6.56 4.28 -7.00
CA PRO A 7 7.62 3.68 -6.20
C PRO A 7 7.77 2.20 -6.56
N PRO A 8 8.98 1.64 -6.50
CA PRO A 8 9.16 0.22 -6.74
C PRO A 8 8.39 -0.63 -5.71
N ALA A 9 8.21 -1.91 -6.01
CA ALA A 9 7.74 -2.86 -5.01
C ALA A 9 8.77 -2.95 -3.88
N SER A 10 8.29 -3.06 -2.64
CA SER A 10 9.15 -3.30 -1.49
C SER A 10 9.79 -4.70 -1.59
N PRO A 11 10.94 -4.95 -0.95
CA PRO A 11 11.59 -6.26 -1.00
C PRO A 11 10.70 -7.38 -0.44
N GLU A 12 9.90 -7.08 0.59
CA GLU A 12 8.94 -8.02 1.17
C GLU A 12 7.86 -8.39 0.15
N CYS A 13 7.30 -7.37 -0.51
CA CYS A 13 6.30 -7.56 -1.57
C CYS A 13 6.88 -8.26 -2.82
N ALA A 14 8.16 -8.03 -3.15
CA ALA A 14 8.84 -8.74 -4.25
C ALA A 14 9.08 -10.22 -3.92
N LEU A 15 9.43 -10.54 -2.68
CA LEU A 15 9.60 -11.93 -2.23
C LEU A 15 8.26 -12.65 -2.12
N ALA A 16 7.21 -11.99 -1.62
CA ALA A 16 5.90 -12.59 -1.46
C ALA A 16 5.22 -12.97 -2.79
N ALA A 17 5.64 -12.38 -3.90
CA ALA A 17 5.22 -12.81 -5.24
C ALA A 17 5.74 -14.22 -5.61
N ARG A 18 6.71 -14.75 -4.87
CA ARG A 18 7.30 -16.08 -5.09
C ARG A 18 6.56 -17.13 -4.25
N PRO A 19 6.33 -18.34 -4.80
CA PRO A 19 5.77 -19.44 -4.04
C PRO A 19 6.59 -19.75 -2.78
N GLY A 20 5.94 -19.84 -1.62
CA GLY A 20 6.56 -20.21 -0.34
C GLY A 20 7.02 -19.04 0.53
N TYR A 21 6.78 -17.80 0.10
CA TYR A 21 7.17 -16.57 0.82
C TYR A 21 5.98 -15.62 1.03
N GLN A 22 4.74 -16.11 0.86
CA GLN A 22 3.54 -15.26 0.86
C GLN A 22 3.30 -14.57 2.21
N ASP A 23 3.77 -15.17 3.29
CA ASP A 23 3.75 -14.63 4.65
C ASP A 23 4.52 -13.31 4.77
N LEU A 24 5.61 -13.15 4.00
CA LEU A 24 6.39 -11.91 3.98
C LEU A 24 5.57 -10.71 3.48
N HIS A 25 4.44 -10.93 2.80
CA HIS A 25 3.57 -9.82 2.42
C HIS A 25 2.99 -9.08 3.64
N ALA A 26 2.81 -9.77 4.77
CA ALA A 26 2.30 -9.16 6.00
C ALA A 26 3.22 -8.05 6.54
N ASP A 27 4.51 -8.11 6.19
CA ASP A 27 5.52 -7.12 6.58
C ASP A 27 5.63 -5.96 5.56
N CYS A 28 4.87 -6.00 4.47
CA CYS A 28 4.91 -4.97 3.43
C CYS A 28 4.39 -3.64 3.97
N ARG A 29 5.32 -2.70 4.25
CA ARG A 29 4.97 -1.34 4.68
C ARG A 29 4.55 -0.49 3.49
N GLN A 30 3.28 -0.56 3.12
CA GLN A 30 2.66 0.18 2.02
C GLN A 30 3.01 1.68 2.05
N THR A 31 2.93 2.31 3.23
CA THR A 31 3.15 3.76 3.42
C THR A 31 4.25 4.05 4.44
N ARG A 32 4.82 5.25 4.33
CA ARG A 32 5.62 5.88 5.37
C ARG A 32 4.79 7.01 5.97
N ASP A 33 4.64 7.00 7.28
CA ASP A 33 4.14 8.16 8.02
C ASP A 33 5.26 9.18 8.11
N LEU A 34 5.04 10.34 7.48
CA LEU A 34 5.92 11.48 7.60
C LEU A 34 5.24 12.52 8.50
N PRO A 35 5.79 12.81 9.69
CA PRO A 35 5.25 13.87 10.52
C PRO A 35 5.39 15.20 9.79
N LEU A 36 4.33 16.02 9.82
CA LEU A 36 4.40 17.37 9.28
C LEU A 36 5.03 18.29 10.32
N PRO A 37 6.22 18.85 10.06
CA PRO A 37 6.77 19.86 10.95
C PRO A 37 5.85 21.10 10.91
N PHE A 38 5.56 21.66 12.09
CA PHE A 38 4.72 22.86 12.28
C PHE A 38 3.23 22.69 11.98
N ALA A 39 2.74 21.49 11.72
CA ALA A 39 1.31 21.20 11.61
C ALA A 39 0.91 20.01 12.49
N LEU A 40 -0.37 19.96 12.89
CA LEU A 40 -0.94 18.79 13.56
C LEU A 40 -1.40 17.79 12.49
N GLY A 41 -0.49 16.96 11.99
CA GLY A 41 -0.84 15.94 11.01
C GLY A 41 0.32 15.05 10.56
N ILE A 42 -0.04 13.99 9.84
CA ILE A 42 0.88 13.09 9.16
C ILE A 42 0.59 13.11 7.66
N VAL A 43 1.64 13.05 6.84
CA VAL A 43 1.52 12.73 5.42
C VAL A 43 1.86 11.28 5.23
N LEU A 44 0.93 10.53 4.63
CA LEU A 44 1.21 9.20 4.12
C LEU A 44 1.92 9.35 2.78
N GLN A 45 3.13 8.81 2.67
CA GLN A 45 3.86 8.69 1.41
C GLN A 45 3.91 7.21 0.99
N PRO A 46 3.71 6.85 -0.29
CA PRO A 46 3.81 5.45 -0.68
C PRO A 46 5.26 5.01 -0.60
N ARG A 47 5.49 3.82 -0.02
CA ARG A 47 6.79 3.14 -0.06
C ARG A 47 6.79 1.93 -0.96
N CYS A 48 5.66 1.25 -1.11
CA CYS A 48 5.47 0.17 -2.07
C CYS A 48 4.54 0.66 -3.18
N GLY A 49 4.97 0.57 -4.45
CA GLY A 49 4.08 0.75 -5.60
C GLY A 49 3.52 -0.56 -6.15
N CYS A 50 3.49 -1.61 -5.33
CA CYS A 50 2.87 -2.88 -5.66
C CYS A 50 1.36 -2.70 -5.92
N PRO A 51 0.79 -3.41 -6.92
CA PRO A 51 -0.63 -3.29 -7.27
C PRO A 51 -1.58 -3.84 -6.18
N CYS A 52 -1.05 -4.58 -5.20
CA CYS A 52 -1.76 -5.07 -4.02
C CYS A 52 -2.34 -3.92 -3.17
N HIS A 53 -1.76 -2.73 -3.28
CA HIS A 53 -2.05 -1.59 -2.43
C HIS A 53 -2.31 -0.31 -3.25
N PRO A 54 -3.46 -0.20 -3.94
CA PRO A 54 -3.77 0.97 -4.74
C PRO A 54 -3.83 2.25 -3.89
N TYR A 55 -2.96 3.21 -4.23
CA TYR A 55 -2.81 4.48 -3.52
C TYR A 55 -4.14 5.23 -3.44
N GLY A 56 -4.56 5.62 -2.25
CA GLY A 56 -5.76 6.45 -2.06
C GLY A 56 -7.11 5.72 -2.22
N SER A 57 -7.14 4.38 -2.29
CA SER A 57 -8.38 3.66 -1.98
C SER A 57 -8.57 3.61 -0.46
N GLY A 58 -8.82 4.78 0.13
CA GLY A 58 -9.69 4.79 1.31
C GLY A 58 -10.87 3.89 0.95
N SER A 59 -11.20 2.96 1.83
CA SER A 59 -12.35 2.08 1.70
C SER A 59 -13.57 2.89 1.25
N ARG A 60 -13.86 2.89 -0.07
CA ARG A 60 -15.24 2.70 -0.49
C ARG A 60 -15.51 1.29 -0.02
N GLY A 61 -16.13 1.18 1.16
CA GLY A 61 -16.66 -0.09 1.63
C GLY A 61 -17.32 -0.78 0.45
N THR A 62 -16.95 -2.03 0.22
CA THR A 62 -17.66 -2.87 -0.74
C THR A 62 -19.13 -2.80 -0.35
N PRO A 63 -20.07 -2.34 -1.20
CA PRO A 63 -21.47 -2.50 -0.87
C PRO A 63 -21.73 -4.00 -0.78
N THR A 64 -21.98 -4.48 0.44
CA THR A 64 -22.51 -5.82 0.69
C THR A 64 -23.76 -5.97 -0.20
N PRO A 65 -23.80 -6.92 -1.15
CA PRO A 65 -25.03 -7.16 -1.89
C PRO A 65 -26.12 -7.60 -0.90
N PRO A 66 -27.36 -7.09 -1.00
CA PRO A 66 -28.43 -7.54 -0.12
C PRO A 66 -28.65 -9.03 -0.34
N ALA A 67 -28.70 -9.78 0.78
CA ALA A 67 -29.11 -11.17 0.78
C ALA A 67 -30.52 -11.26 0.16
N ARG A 68 -30.66 -12.13 -0.84
CA ARG A 68 -31.97 -12.56 -1.36
C ARG A 68 -32.51 -13.71 -0.53
#